data_AF-A0A351K4Z6-F1
#
_entry.id   AF-A0A351K4Z6-F1
#
_cell.length_a   1.000
_cell.length_b   1.000
_cell.length_c   1.000
_cell.angle_alpha   90.00
_cell.angle_beta   90.00
_cell.angle_gamma   90.00
#
_symmetry.space_group_name_H-M   'P 1'
#
loop_
_entity.id
_entity.type
_entity.pdbx_description
1 polymer ?
#
loop_
_entity_poly.entity_id
_entity_poly.type
_entity_poly.pdbx_seq_one_letter_code
_entity_poly.pdbx_strand_id
1 'polypeptide(L)' 'KITYIWSTFEEEYERVHNEFLKGPFAKEQVDLLLDAWEQQISPVVKEAAEIHDDALRFEDWQEALDGFRRSLGHARSIK' A
#
# COMPACT_ATOMS: atom_id res chain seq x y z
N LYS A 1 20.50 -22.15 -26.33
CA LYS A 1 19.25 -21.46 -26.76
C LYS A 1 18.30 -21.19 -25.60
N ILE A 2 18.18 -22.10 -24.62
CA ILE A 2 17.34 -21.90 -23.42
C ILE A 2 17.95 -20.87 -22.45
N THR A 3 19.26 -20.91 -22.21
CA THR A 3 19.95 -19.98 -21.28
C THR A 3 19.80 -18.48 -21.64
N TYR A 4 19.80 -18.15 -22.93
CA TYR A 4 19.60 -16.78 -23.42
C TYR A 4 18.16 -16.27 -23.24
N ILE A 5 17.19 -17.17 -23.34
CA ILE A 5 15.77 -16.85 -23.12
C ILE A 5 15.55 -16.56 -21.63
N TRP A 6 16.14 -17.35 -20.72
CA TRP A 6 16.05 -17.11 -19.27
C TRP A 6 16.68 -15.78 -18.85
N SER A 7 17.86 -15.42 -19.38
CA SER A 7 18.49 -14.13 -19.04
C SER A 7 17.65 -12.95 -19.50
N THR A 8 17.02 -13.04 -20.67
CA THR A 8 16.16 -11.96 -21.20
C THR A 8 14.91 -11.76 -20.34
N PHE A 9 14.29 -12.85 -19.86
CA PHE A 9 13.12 -12.74 -18.96
C PHE A 9 13.47 -12.14 -17.60
N GLU A 10 14.64 -12.47 -17.06
CA GLU A 10 15.14 -11.87 -15.81
C GLU A 10 15.35 -10.36 -15.98
N GLU A 11 15.98 -9.94 -17.08
CA GLU A 11 16.22 -8.53 -17.39
C GLU A 11 14.90 -7.74 -17.57
N GLU A 12 13.93 -8.31 -18.29
CA GLU A 12 12.61 -7.70 -18.49
C GLU A 12 11.81 -7.64 -17.18
N TYR A 13 11.88 -8.69 -16.36
CA TYR A 13 11.25 -8.70 -15.03
C TYR A 13 11.83 -7.59 -14.16
N GLU A 14 13.16 -7.53 -14.03
CA GLU A 14 13.83 -6.50 -13.25
C GLU A 14 13.51 -5.10 -13.76
N ARG A 15 13.44 -4.90 -15.09
CA ARG A 15 13.06 -3.61 -15.68
C ARG A 15 11.64 -3.20 -15.25
N VAL A 16 10.65 -4.07 -15.49
CA VAL A 16 9.24 -3.77 -15.18
C VAL A 16 9.01 -3.63 -13.67
N HIS A 17 9.68 -4.46 -12.86
CA HIS A 17 9.62 -4.39 -11.41
C HIS A 17 10.17 -3.06 -10.90
N ASN A 18 11.32 -2.62 -11.40
CA ASN A 18 11.90 -1.33 -11.05
C ASN A 18 11.02 -0.15 -11.52
N GLU A 19 10.40 -0.23 -12.69
CA GLU A 19 9.44 0.77 -13.18
C GLU A 19 8.20 0.85 -12.26
N PHE A 20 7.69 -0.30 -11.81
CA PHE A 20 6.58 -0.37 -10.86
C PHE A 20 6.93 0.28 -9.51
N LEU A 21 8.07 -0.10 -8.91
CA LEU A 21 8.53 0.41 -7.61
C LEU A 21 8.81 1.92 -7.63
N LYS A 22 9.30 2.45 -8.77
CA LYS A 22 9.63 3.88 -8.92
C LYS A 22 8.47 4.73 -9.43
N GLY A 23 7.44 4.11 -9.99
CA GLY A 23 6.28 4.79 -10.54
C GLY A 23 5.04 4.60 -9.64
N PRO A 24 4.07 3.76 -10.04
CA PRO A 24 2.79 3.65 -9.36
C PRO A 24 2.88 3.16 -7.91
N PHE A 25 3.92 2.40 -7.56
CA PHE A 25 4.12 1.90 -6.20
C PHE A 25 5.15 2.70 -5.40
N ALA A 26 5.64 3.83 -5.94
CA ALA A 26 6.53 4.74 -5.23
C ALA A 26 5.91 5.16 -3.90
N LYS A 27 6.76 5.32 -2.89
CA LYS A 27 6.33 5.65 -1.52
C LYS A 27 5.47 6.89 -1.51
N GLU A 28 5.93 7.93 -2.17
CA GLU A 28 5.28 9.24 -2.21
C GLU A 28 3.89 9.14 -2.87
N GLN A 29 3.76 8.40 -3.97
CA GLN A 29 2.49 8.25 -4.68
C GLN A 29 1.44 7.50 -3.84
N VAL A 30 1.85 6.38 -3.24
CA VAL A 30 0.95 5.59 -2.41
C VAL A 30 0.60 6.30 -1.12
N ASP A 31 1.55 6.98 -0.48
CA ASP A 31 1.28 7.72 0.75
C ASP A 31 0.30 8.88 0.50
N LEU A 32 0.42 9.60 -0.61
CA LEU A 32 -0.55 10.62 -1.01
C LEU A 32 -1.97 10.05 -1.16
N LEU A 33 -2.10 8.85 -1.73
CA LEU A 33 -3.40 8.17 -1.85
C LEU A 33 -3.95 7.77 -0.48
N LEU A 34 -3.11 7.22 0.39
CA LEU A 34 -3.52 6.82 1.74
C LEU A 34 -3.93 8.03 2.58
N ASP A 35 -3.18 9.12 2.51
CA ASP A 35 -3.49 10.36 3.22
C ASP A 35 -4.84 10.94 2.74
N ALA A 36 -5.09 10.91 1.42
CA ALA A 36 -6.37 11.34 0.86
C ALA A 36 -7.53 10.45 1.32
N TRP A 37 -7.36 9.13 1.33
CA TRP A 37 -8.38 8.20 1.82
C TRP A 37 -8.61 8.35 3.32
N GLU A 38 -7.56 8.54 4.11
CA GLU A 38 -7.66 8.78 5.55
C GLU A 38 -8.47 10.05 5.86
N GLN A 39 -8.20 11.14 5.14
CA GLN A 39 -8.96 12.39 5.26
C GLN A 39 -10.43 12.23 4.90
N GLN A 40 -10.75 11.42 3.88
CA GLN A 40 -12.12 11.20 3.43
C GLN A 40 -12.91 10.27 4.36
N ILE A 41 -12.25 9.27 4.94
CA ILE A 41 -12.93 8.16 5.63
C ILE A 41 -12.93 8.33 7.15
N SER A 42 -11.87 8.92 7.74
CA SER A 42 -11.76 9.07 9.21
C SER A 42 -12.96 9.75 9.88
N PRO A 43 -13.61 10.79 9.31
CA PRO A 43 -14.75 11.42 9.99
C PRO A 43 -15.94 10.47 10.10
N VAL A 44 -16.19 9.67 9.06
CA VAL A 44 -17.32 8.74 8.99
C VAL A 44 -17.11 7.55 9.93
N VAL A 45 -15.88 7.05 10.03
CA VAL A 45 -15.54 5.99 11.00
C VAL A 45 -15.73 6.51 12.43
N LYS A 46 -15.26 7.72 12.71
CA LYS A 46 -15.41 8.34 14.02
C LYS A 46 -16.89 8.55 14.38
N GLU A 47 -17.68 9.10 13.46
CA GLU A 47 -19.12 9.30 13.64
C GLU A 47 -19.84 7.97 13.89
N ALA A 48 -19.55 6.93 13.10
CA ALA A 48 -20.15 5.61 13.30
C ALA A 48 -19.81 5.01 14.67
N ALA A 49 -18.55 5.14 15.11
CA ALA A 49 -18.09 4.66 16.42
C ALA A 49 -18.74 5.41 17.60
N GLU A 50 -19.15 6.66 17.40
CA GLU A 50 -19.84 7.46 18.43
C GLU A 50 -21.35 7.15 18.49
N ILE A 51 -21.97 6.75 17.38
CA ILE A 51 -23.43 6.55 17.26
C ILE A 51 -23.85 5.10 17.49
N HIS A 52 -23.02 4.13 17.12
CA HIS A 52 -23.38 2.72 17.07
C HIS A 52 -22.44 1.87 17.94
N ASP A 53 -23.00 1.15 18.92
CA ASP A 53 -22.25 0.28 19.83
C ASP A 53 -21.56 -0.91 19.12
N ASP A 54 -22.04 -1.28 17.93
CA ASP A 54 -21.50 -2.38 17.11
C ASP A 54 -20.58 -1.88 15.96
N ALA A 55 -20.32 -0.58 15.87
CA ALA A 55 -19.42 -0.03 14.87
C ALA A 55 -17.95 -0.36 15.16
N LEU A 56 -17.13 -0.32 14.11
CA LEU A 56 -15.67 -0.41 14.20
C LEU A 56 -15.16 0.74 15.08
N ARG A 57 -14.36 0.41 16.09
CA ARG A 57 -13.72 1.44 16.92
C ARG A 57 -12.74 2.25 16.08
N PHE A 58 -12.71 3.55 16.33
CA PHE A 58 -11.83 4.45 15.59
C PHE A 58 -10.35 4.07 15.76
N GLU A 59 -9.94 3.64 16.95
CA GLU A 59 -8.57 3.24 17.23
C GLU A 59 -8.16 2.00 16.44
N ASP A 60 -9.04 1.00 16.34
CA ASP A 60 -8.79 -0.24 15.59
C ASP A 60 -8.64 0.06 14.09
N TRP A 61 -9.43 1.01 13.56
CA TRP A 61 -9.32 1.46 12.19
C TRP A 61 -7.97 2.18 11.92
N GLN A 62 -7.56 3.08 12.82
CA GLN A 62 -6.28 3.77 12.70
C GLN A 62 -5.10 2.79 12.76
N GLU A 63 -5.14 1.83 13.70
CA GLU A 63 -4.09 0.81 13.81
C GLU A 63 -4.00 -0.06 12.54
N ALA A 64 -5.14 -0.41 11.94
CA ALA A 64 -5.18 -1.16 10.69
C ALA A 64 -4.56 -0.35 9.52
N LEU A 65 -4.84 0.95 9.43
CA LEU A 65 -4.24 1.83 8.43
C LEU A 65 -2.71 1.94 8.61
N ASP A 66 -2.25 2.11 9.84
CA ASP A 66 -0.82 2.12 10.15
C ASP A 66 -0.16 0.77 9.84
N GLY A 67 -0.86 -0.33 10.12
CA GLY A 67 -0.45 -1.69 9.74
C GLY A 67 -0.30 -1.82 8.23
N PHE A 68 -1.24 -1.28 7.45
CA PHE A 68 -1.17 -1.29 6.00
C PHE A 68 0.03 -0.48 5.48
N ARG A 69 0.28 0.72 6.02
CA ARG A 69 1.47 1.53 5.70
C ARG A 69 2.77 0.76 5.94
N ARG A 70 2.88 0.04 7.07
CA ARG A 70 4.04 -0.82 7.36
C ARG A 70 4.21 -1.96 6.36
N SER A 71 3.12 -2.66 6.02
CA SER A 71 3.14 -3.75 5.03
C SER A 71 3.58 -3.27 3.64
N LEU A 72 3.14 -2.09 3.22
CA LEU A 72 3.57 -1.46 1.97
C LEU A 72 5.07 -1.10 2.00
N GLY A 73 5.55 -0.57 3.13
CA GLY A 73 6.97 -0.33 3.34
C GLY A 73 7.80 -1.62 3.24
N HIS A 74 7.32 -2.70 3.85
CA HIS A 74 7.97 -4.01 3.77
C HIS A 74 7.99 -4.56 2.35
N ALA A 75 6.86 -4.50 1.62
CA ALA A 75 6.75 -4.96 0.25
C ALA A 75 7.74 -4.26 -0.70
N ARG A 76 8.04 -2.96 -0.47
CA ARG A 76 9.06 -2.22 -1.24
C ARG A 76 10.50 -2.64 -0.92
N SER A 77 10.74 -3.22 0.26
CA SER A 77 12.08 -3.58 0.72
C SER A 77 12.50 -4.99 0.34
N ILE A 78 11.55 -5.83 -0.07
CA ILE A 78 11.82 -7.20 -0.51
C ILE A 78 12.25 -7.16 -1.99
N LYS A 79 13.35 -7.84 -2.29
CA LYS A 79 13.79 -8.18 -3.65
C LYS A 79 13.32 -9.58 -4.01
#